data_AF-A0A845BC25-F1
#
_entry.id   AF-A0A845BC25-F1
#
_cell.length_a   1.000
_cell.length_b   1.000
_cell.length_c   1.000
_cell.angle_alpha   90.00
_cell.angle_beta   90.00
_cell.angle_gamma   90.00
#
_symmetry.space_group_name_H-M   'P 1'
#
loop_
_entity.id
_entity.type
_entity.pdbx_description
1 polymer ?
#
loop_
_entity_poly.entity_id
_entity_poly.type
_entity_poly.pdbx_seq_one_letter_code
_entity_poly.pdbx_strand_id
1 'polypeptide(L)'
;MKAAVSGSAYVDPAQAVCHRRGVDILDPQIARELAAELPPDVFAEVLRTFEADLTRLAAEMQQAARQGDAEGCRRSAHALAGTAASIGAQALERVARLALGPDPRPTGQPELEEVQRILHATLQALRALPETCPRP
;
A
#
# COMPACT_ATOMS: atom_id res chain seq x y z
N MET A 1 -37.13 20.55 -3.20
CA MET A 1 -37.42 19.10 -3.30
C MET A 1 -36.46 18.49 -4.32
N LYS A 2 -35.68 17.50 -3.85
CA LYS A 2 -34.80 16.51 -4.51
C LYS A 2 -34.09 16.81 -5.84
N ALA A 3 -32.76 16.90 -5.73
CA ALA A 3 -31.80 16.59 -6.78
C ALA A 3 -31.79 15.08 -7.10
N ALA A 4 -31.63 14.73 -8.38
CA ALA A 4 -31.30 13.39 -8.84
C ALA A 4 -30.06 13.50 -9.74
N VAL A 5 -28.89 13.21 -9.17
CA VAL A 5 -27.68 12.95 -9.96
C VAL A 5 -27.64 11.45 -10.22
N SER A 6 -28.00 11.06 -11.45
CA SER A 6 -27.74 9.72 -11.97
C SER A 6 -26.24 9.57 -12.24
N GLY A 7 -25.52 8.95 -11.31
CA GLY A 7 -24.16 8.44 -11.55
C GLY A 7 -24.24 7.12 -12.31
N SER A 8 -24.23 7.18 -13.64
CA SER A 8 -24.14 6.00 -14.50
C SER A 8 -22.71 5.47 -14.47
N ALA A 9 -22.49 4.34 -13.79
CA ALA A 9 -21.24 3.61 -13.82
C ALA A 9 -21.08 2.99 -15.22
N TYR A 10 -20.17 3.53 -16.02
CA TYR A 10 -19.75 2.92 -17.29
C TYR A 10 -18.64 1.91 -16.98
N VAL A 11 -18.89 0.64 -17.30
CA VAL A 11 -17.90 -0.43 -17.23
C VAL A 11 -17.27 -0.53 -18.61
N ASP A 12 -16.00 -0.16 -18.73
CA ASP A 12 -15.22 -0.41 -19.95
C ASP A 12 -14.78 -1.88 -19.95
N PRO A 13 -15.28 -2.73 -20.88
CA PRO A 13 -14.96 -4.14 -20.91
C PRO A 13 -13.50 -4.44 -21.32
N ALA A 14 -12.74 -3.44 -21.78
CA ALA A 14 -11.32 -3.60 -22.10
C ALA A 14 -10.39 -3.28 -20.90
N GLN A 15 -10.93 -2.66 -19.85
CA GLN A 15 -10.16 -2.20 -18.69
C GLN A 15 -10.89 -2.48 -17.39
N ALA A 16 -10.94 -3.76 -16.98
CA ALA A 16 -11.43 -4.19 -15.67
C ALA A 16 -10.57 -3.61 -14.52
N VAL A 17 -10.61 -2.29 -14.34
CA VAL A 17 -9.97 -1.55 -13.27
C VAL A 17 -11.11 -0.97 -12.46
N CYS A 18 -11.20 -1.41 -11.21
CA CYS A 18 -12.19 -0.98 -10.23
C CYS A 18 -11.99 0.50 -9.89
N HIS A 19 -12.36 1.40 -10.80
CA HIS A 19 -12.23 2.83 -10.61
C HIS A 19 -13.47 3.35 -9.89
N ARG A 20 -13.60 3.01 -8.60
CA ARG A 20 -14.54 3.66 -7.70
C ARG A 20 -13.75 4.53 -6.72
N ARG A 21 -13.69 5.84 -7.05
CA ARG A 21 -13.28 6.99 -6.23
C ARG A 21 -12.58 6.62 -4.91
N GLY A 22 -11.26 6.48 -4.95
CA GLY A 22 -10.47 6.20 -3.75
C GLY A 22 -9.07 5.66 -4.04
N VAL A 23 -8.22 6.54 -4.57
CA VAL A 23 -6.76 6.51 -4.44
C VAL A 23 -5.99 5.47 -5.28
N ASP A 24 -5.13 5.96 -6.17
CA ASP A 24 -4.01 5.23 -6.81
C ASP A 24 -2.95 4.81 -5.76
N ILE A 25 -3.34 4.02 -4.76
CA ILE A 25 -2.42 3.54 -3.72
C ILE A 25 -1.59 2.37 -4.24
N LEU A 26 -2.23 1.49 -5.02
CA LEU A 26 -1.65 0.29 -5.59
C LEU A 26 -1.70 0.39 -7.11
N ASP A 27 -0.61 -0.01 -7.75
CA ASP A 27 -0.52 -0.10 -9.20
C ASP A 27 -1.48 -1.21 -9.71
N PRO A 28 -2.51 -0.86 -10.50
CA PRO A 28 -3.50 -1.81 -10.99
C PRO A 28 -2.92 -2.79 -12.02
N GLN A 29 -1.76 -2.50 -12.61
CA GLN A 29 -1.08 -3.46 -13.49
C GLN A 29 -0.43 -4.58 -12.67
N ILE A 30 0.33 -4.23 -11.63
CA ILE A 30 0.99 -5.20 -10.74
C ILE A 30 -0.03 -6.13 -10.08
N ALA A 31 -1.15 -5.56 -9.60
CA ALA A 31 -2.23 -6.36 -9.01
C ALA A 31 -2.86 -7.34 -10.01
N ARG A 32 -3.01 -6.94 -11.29
CA ARG A 32 -3.53 -7.83 -12.35
C ARG A 32 -2.54 -8.91 -12.74
N GLU A 33 -1.25 -8.58 -12.84
CA GLU A 33 -0.18 -9.55 -13.13
C GLU A 33 -0.13 -10.64 -12.04
N LEU A 34 -0.10 -10.23 -10.76
CA LEU A 34 -0.14 -11.17 -9.62
C LEU A 34 -1.41 -12.04 -9.61
N ALA A 35 -2.57 -11.47 -9.93
CA ALA A 35 -3.84 -12.22 -9.97
C ALA A 35 -3.93 -13.16 -11.19
N ALA A 36 -3.25 -12.85 -12.30
CA ALA A 36 -3.22 -13.69 -13.49
C ALA A 36 -2.28 -14.90 -13.33
N GLU A 37 -1.21 -14.75 -12.55
CA GLU A 37 -0.20 -15.80 -12.35
C GLU A 37 -0.52 -16.76 -11.18
N LEU A 38 -1.37 -16.35 -10.24
CA LEU A 38 -1.64 -17.09 -9.02
C LEU A 38 -3.10 -17.54 -8.90
N PRO A 39 -3.36 -18.79 -8.42
CA PRO A 39 -4.69 -19.18 -8.00
C PRO A 39 -5.24 -18.25 -6.92
N PRO A 40 -6.57 -18.01 -6.86
CA PRO A 40 -7.17 -17.05 -5.93
C PRO A 40 -6.80 -17.26 -4.46
N ASP A 41 -6.72 -18.52 -4.01
CA ASP A 41 -6.37 -18.84 -2.62
C ASP A 41 -4.90 -18.52 -2.31
N VAL A 42 -4.01 -18.76 -3.27
CA VAL A 42 -2.57 -18.45 -3.18
C VAL A 42 -2.37 -16.94 -3.24
N PHE A 43 -3.09 -16.25 -4.13
CA PHE A 43 -3.08 -14.79 -4.22
C PHE A 43 -3.50 -14.14 -2.90
N ALA A 44 -4.58 -14.62 -2.28
CA ALA A 44 -5.02 -14.15 -0.96
C ALA A 44 -3.96 -14.39 0.12
N GLU A 45 -3.29 -15.55 0.13
CA GLU A 45 -2.21 -15.85 1.07
C GLU A 45 -0.99 -14.92 0.90
N VAL A 46 -0.61 -14.66 -0.35
CA VAL A 46 0.46 -13.72 -0.70
C VAL A 46 0.11 -12.31 -0.23
N LEU A 47 -1.12 -11.83 -0.46
CA LEU A 47 -1.57 -10.53 0.03
C LEU A 47 -1.53 -10.43 1.56
N ARG A 48 -1.93 -11.47 2.28
CA ARG A 48 -1.81 -11.51 3.76
C ARG A 48 -0.35 -11.45 4.22
N THR A 49 0.55 -12.07 3.48
CA THR A 49 1.99 -12.04 3.78
C THR A 49 2.52 -10.61 3.64
N PHE A 50 2.18 -9.93 2.54
CA PHE A 50 2.52 -8.52 2.35
C PHE A 50 1.94 -7.63 3.45
N GLU A 51 0.67 -7.83 3.80
CA GLU A 51 0.04 -7.10 4.91
C GLU A 51 0.80 -7.27 6.24
N ALA A 52 1.17 -8.51 6.58
CA ALA A 52 1.92 -8.80 7.79
C ALA A 52 3.31 -8.14 7.77
N ASP A 53 4.01 -8.21 6.63
CA ASP A 53 5.34 -7.62 6.48
C ASP A 53 5.31 -6.09 6.55
N LEU A 54 4.40 -5.44 5.82
CA LEU A 54 4.27 -3.99 5.85
C LEU A 54 3.95 -3.49 7.27
N THR A 55 3.05 -4.19 7.98
CA THR A 55 2.70 -3.86 9.36
C THR A 55 3.90 -4.02 10.30
N ARG A 56 4.63 -5.13 10.19
CA ARG A 56 5.83 -5.40 11.00
C ARG A 56 6.92 -4.36 10.75
N LEU A 57 7.26 -4.11 9.49
CA LEU A 57 8.32 -3.17 9.10
C LEU A 57 8.01 -1.74 9.56
N ALA A 58 6.75 -1.32 9.45
CA ALA A 58 6.35 0.00 9.95
C ALA A 58 6.43 0.10 11.47
N ALA A 59 6.06 -0.97 12.20
CA ALA A 59 6.21 -1.01 13.66
C ALA A 59 7.68 -0.98 14.10
N GLU A 60 8.55 -1.74 13.41
CA GLU A 60 10.00 -1.71 13.63
C GLU A 60 10.58 -0.31 13.37
N MET A 61 10.17 0.33 12.28
CA MET A 61 10.58 1.70 11.95
C MET A 61 10.15 2.69 13.04
N GLN A 62 8.91 2.58 13.55
CA GLN A 62 8.44 3.42 14.66
C GLN A 62 9.21 3.18 15.94
N GLN A 63 9.49 1.92 16.27
CA GLN A 63 10.23 1.55 17.46
C GLN A 63 11.69 2.04 17.37
N ALA A 64 12.33 1.95 16.21
CA ALA A 64 13.67 2.47 16.00
C ALA A 64 13.71 4.00 16.16
N ALA A 65 12.75 4.72 15.56
CA ALA A 65 12.64 6.16 15.71
C ALA A 65 12.44 6.59 17.18
N ARG A 66 11.60 5.87 17.96
CA ARG A 66 11.38 6.13 19.39
C ARG A 66 12.65 5.93 20.24
N GLN A 67 13.52 5.02 19.83
CA GLN A 67 14.78 4.73 20.51
C GLN A 67 15.93 5.63 20.04
N GLY A 68 15.72 6.47 19.02
CA GLY A 68 16.80 7.23 18.39
C GLY A 68 17.75 6.36 17.56
N ASP A 69 17.35 5.13 17.20
CA ASP A 69 18.11 4.22 16.36
C ASP A 69 17.94 4.59 14.88
N ALA A 70 18.79 5.51 14.42
CA ALA A 70 18.79 5.98 13.04
C ALA A 70 19.06 4.85 12.03
N GLU A 71 19.93 3.89 12.37
CA GLU A 71 20.26 2.79 11.47
C GLU A 71 19.11 1.77 11.39
N GLY A 72 18.48 1.44 12.52
CA GLY A 72 17.27 0.65 12.54
C GLY A 72 16.14 1.29 11.74
N CYS A 73 15.96 2.61 11.88
CA CYS A 73 14.94 3.35 11.11
C CYS A 73 15.23 3.28 9.61
N ARG A 74 16.48 3.51 9.19
CA ARG A 74 16.89 3.39 7.78
C ARG A 74 16.64 2.00 7.22
N ARG A 75 17.04 0.96 7.95
CA ARG A 75 16.85 -0.42 7.53
C ARG A 75 15.38 -0.78 7.36
N SER A 76 14.53 -0.45 8.35
CA SER A 76 13.10 -0.75 8.28
C SER A 76 12.40 0.08 7.20
N ALA A 77 12.78 1.35 7.00
CA ALA A 77 12.25 2.18 5.92
C ALA A 77 12.66 1.67 4.53
N HIS A 78 13.91 1.21 4.38
CA HIS A 78 14.40 0.62 3.13
C HIS A 78 13.66 -0.67 2.78
N ALA A 79 13.50 -1.56 3.77
CA ALA A 79 12.72 -2.78 3.61
C ALA A 79 11.25 -2.46 3.30
N LEU A 80 10.64 -1.51 4.01
CA LEU A 80 9.26 -1.09 3.76
C LEU A 80 9.06 -0.55 2.33
N ALA A 81 10.01 0.26 1.83
CA ALA A 81 9.99 0.74 0.46
C ALA A 81 10.12 -0.40 -0.56
N GLY A 82 10.99 -1.37 -0.31
CA GLY A 82 11.15 -2.55 -1.17
C GLY A 82 9.87 -3.39 -1.23
N THR A 83 9.29 -3.72 -0.08
CA THR A 83 8.02 -4.47 0.00
C THR A 83 6.88 -3.70 -0.66
N ALA A 84 6.79 -2.38 -0.46
CA ALA A 84 5.81 -1.53 -1.10
C ALA A 84 5.96 -1.53 -2.64
N ALA A 85 7.19 -1.43 -3.15
CA ALA A 85 7.45 -1.48 -4.59
C ALA A 85 7.02 -2.82 -5.22
N SER A 86 7.23 -3.95 -4.53
CA SER A 86 6.85 -5.29 -5.03
C SER A 86 5.35 -5.46 -5.25
N ILE A 87 4.51 -4.74 -4.48
CA ILE A 87 3.04 -4.78 -4.63
C ILE A 87 2.48 -3.57 -5.40
N GLY A 88 3.36 -2.71 -5.93
CA GLY A 88 2.97 -1.49 -6.62
C GLY A 88 2.42 -0.40 -5.70
N ALA A 89 2.71 -0.43 -4.40
CA ALA A 89 2.30 0.59 -3.44
C ALA A 89 3.14 1.87 -3.54
N GLN A 90 3.09 2.55 -4.69
CA GLN A 90 3.98 3.66 -5.05
C GLN A 90 3.93 4.82 -4.04
N ALA A 91 2.74 5.11 -3.48
CA ALA A 91 2.60 6.13 -2.45
C ALA A 91 3.37 5.76 -1.17
N LEU A 92 3.24 4.50 -0.72
CA LEU A 92 3.93 3.99 0.47
C LEU A 92 5.44 3.92 0.25
N GLU A 93 5.87 3.46 -0.91
CA GLU A 93 7.27 3.44 -1.32
C GLU A 93 7.88 4.85 -1.23
N ARG A 94 7.20 5.85 -1.80
CA ARG A 94 7.69 7.23 -1.82
C ARG A 94 7.86 7.79 -0.42
N VAL A 95 6.86 7.65 0.46
CA VAL A 95 6.95 8.17 1.83
C VAL A 95 7.97 7.41 2.67
N ALA A 96 8.12 6.10 2.47
CA ALA A 96 9.18 5.32 3.10
C ALA A 96 10.58 5.77 2.64
N ARG A 97 10.76 6.08 1.35
CA ARG A 97 12.00 6.64 0.81
C ARG A 97 12.28 8.06 1.29
N LEU A 98 11.26 8.88 1.50
CA LEU A 98 11.43 10.21 2.10
C LEU A 98 11.93 10.11 3.55
N ALA A 99 11.47 9.09 4.30
CA ALA A 99 12.03 8.79 5.61
C ALA A 99 13.50 8.31 5.58
N LEU A 100 14.03 7.93 4.41
CA LEU A 100 15.46 7.61 4.19
C LEU A 100 16.32 8.85 3.84
N GLY A 101 15.77 10.07 3.93
CA GLY A 101 16.44 11.29 3.48
C GLY A 101 17.91 11.44 3.94
N PRO A 102 18.71 12.31 3.27
CA PRO A 102 20.15 12.41 3.48
C PRO A 102 20.55 12.83 4.91
N ASP A 103 19.63 13.39 5.69
CA ASP A 103 19.87 13.66 7.12
C ASP A 103 19.53 12.39 7.93
N PRO A 104 20.49 11.81 8.68
CA PRO A 104 20.28 10.60 9.48
C PRO A 104 19.36 10.83 10.69
N ARG A 105 18.89 12.05 10.91
CA ARG A 105 17.83 12.32 11.87
C ARG A 105 16.50 11.96 11.20
N PRO A 106 15.73 10.99 11.74
CA PRO A 106 14.34 10.86 11.30
C PRO A 106 13.73 12.23 11.47
N THR A 107 13.35 12.88 10.37
CA THR A 107 12.67 14.17 10.46
C THR A 107 11.37 13.89 11.20
N GLY A 108 11.38 14.23 12.49
CA GLY A 108 10.26 14.23 13.43
C GLY A 108 9.27 13.06 13.44
N GLN A 109 8.20 13.32 14.21
CA GLN A 109 6.97 12.53 14.20
C GLN A 109 6.11 12.68 12.93
N PRO A 110 6.12 13.79 12.15
CA PRO A 110 5.17 13.97 11.05
C PRO A 110 5.43 13.02 9.88
N GLU A 111 6.68 12.70 9.54
CA GLU A 111 7.02 11.73 8.51
C GLU A 111 6.59 10.32 8.90
N LEU A 112 6.75 9.95 10.18
CA LEU A 112 6.28 8.66 10.69
C LEU A 112 4.75 8.58 10.66
N GLU A 113 4.06 9.66 11.00
CA GLU A 113 2.60 9.74 10.90
C GLU A 113 2.12 9.65 9.44
N GLU A 114 2.84 10.26 8.51
CA GLU A 114 2.59 10.13 7.07
C GLU A 114 2.72 8.68 6.60
N VAL A 115 3.82 8.01 6.96
CA VAL A 115 4.04 6.61 6.62
C VAL A 115 2.93 5.74 7.19
N GLN A 116 2.51 5.95 8.44
CA GLN A 116 1.41 5.18 9.05
C GLN A 116 0.07 5.42 8.36
N ARG A 117 -0.23 6.66 7.97
CA ARG A 117 -1.48 6.99 7.30
C ARG A 117 -1.56 6.34 5.93
N ILE A 118 -0.49 6.44 5.14
CA ILE A 118 -0.41 5.81 3.83
C ILE A 118 -0.43 4.29 3.95
N LEU A 119 0.32 3.72 4.92
CA LEU A 119 0.28 2.29 5.22
C LEU A 119 -1.14 1.81 5.50
N HIS A 120 -1.88 2.49 6.37
CA HIS A 120 -3.24 2.09 6.71
C HIS A 120 -4.14 2.06 5.47
N ALA A 121 -4.01 3.07 4.60
CA ALA A 121 -4.74 3.13 3.35
C ALA A 121 -4.30 2.03 2.36
N THR A 122 -3.00 1.68 2.31
CA THR A 122 -2.48 0.54 1.53
C THR A 122 -3.04 -0.79 2.03
N LEU A 123 -3.06 -1.02 3.35
CA LEU A 123 -3.60 -2.25 3.92
C LEU A 123 -5.11 -2.39 3.64
N GLN A 124 -5.86 -1.31 3.74
CA GLN A 124 -7.29 -1.31 3.36
C GLN A 124 -7.47 -1.67 1.88
N ALA A 125 -6.65 -1.11 0.99
CA ALA A 125 -6.69 -1.43 -0.43
C ALA A 125 -6.35 -2.91 -0.69
N LEU A 126 -5.31 -3.45 -0.06
CA LEU A 126 -4.92 -4.87 -0.19
C LEU A 126 -6.05 -5.81 0.25
N ARG A 127 -6.73 -5.52 1.35
CA ARG A 127 -7.86 -6.32 1.85
C ARG A 127 -9.08 -6.28 0.93
N ALA A 128 -9.27 -5.19 0.19
CA ALA A 128 -10.40 -5.02 -0.74
C ALA A 128 -10.17 -5.69 -2.12
N LEU A 129 -8.92 -6.02 -2.50
CA LEU A 129 -8.60 -6.68 -3.77
C LEU A 129 -9.29 -8.04 -3.97
N PRO A 130 -9.25 -8.99 -3.02
CA PRO A 130 -9.91 -10.29 -3.21
C PRO A 130 -11.43 -10.20 -3.27
N GLU A 131 -12.05 -9.17 -2.68
CA GLU A 131 -13.51 -8.96 -2.69
C GLU A 131 -14.02 -8.34 -3.99
N THR A 132 -13.14 -7.74 -4.79
CA THR A 132 -13.50 -6.96 -5.99
C THR A 132 -13.18 -7.66 -7.30
N CYS A 133 -12.49 -8.81 -7.27
CA CYS A 133 -12.22 -9.64 -8.44
C CYS A 133 -13.30 -10.74 -8.57
N PRO A 134 -14.32 -10.59 -9.45
CA PRO A 134 -15.28 -11.65 -9.69
C PRO A 134 -14.60 -12.83 -10.40
N ARG A 135 -14.88 -14.05 -9.93
CA ARG A 135 -14.51 -15.30 -10.61
C ARG A 135 -15.03 -15.29 -12.06
N PRO A 136 -14.28 -15.82 -13.04
CA PRO A 136 -14.85 -16.14 -14.35
C PRO A 136 -15.96 -17.20 -14.23
#